data_AF-A0A4R9GSI7-F1
#
_entry.id   AF-A0A4R9GSI7-F1
#
_cell.length_a   1.000
_cell.length_b   1.000
_cell.length_c   1.000
_cell.angle_alpha   90.00
_cell.angle_beta   90.00
_cell.angle_gamma   90.00
#
_symmetry.space_group_name_H-M   'P 1'
#
loop_
_entity.id
_entity.type
_entity.pdbx_description
1 polymer ?
#
loop_
_entity_poly.entity_id
_entity_poly.type
_entity_poly.pdbx_seq_one_letter_code
_entity_poly.pdbx_strand_id
1 'polypeptide(L)'
;MFRIKTNLILSSALAISFLIACGPKTGRDQVKSEARVSPAKIVWVVGDVRIQSAAGEKKAEQGLTVSASDTILTGANGSVEIIVADSGIIKVSKNSELSVATLVTDSGSDVKVNVNYGKIVTMVRKEQKTSDFRVVTPTALAGVRGTTFLTSVENPSGNRMNCANEGCEVRFAVLEGSVAVTKVGEDSEVILDRNRELTLKKNQKLTDKLILTLRSESLKELKGLIVLKKNDVLEYNRLVDELKASSEELRILSQTSSVEEAKVQLQKRELSRNSADEVTQTARIVNETKYVQQDVQKEKLKLNPKETF
;
A
#
# COMPACT_ATOMS: atom_id res chain seq x y z
N MET A 1 54.22 57.38 49.29
CA MET A 1 54.69 56.30 48.40
C MET A 1 53.67 56.13 47.29
N PHE A 2 53.82 56.82 46.14
CA PHE A 2 54.40 56.27 44.88
C PHE A 2 53.72 54.97 44.43
N ARG A 3 53.12 54.81 43.25
CA ARG A 3 53.06 55.63 42.02
C ARG A 3 51.94 55.03 41.13
N ILE A 4 50.98 55.86 40.71
CA ILE A 4 49.98 55.54 39.67
C ILE A 4 50.68 55.65 38.31
N LYS A 5 50.49 54.67 37.42
CA LYS A 5 50.97 54.73 36.03
C LYS A 5 49.85 55.19 35.09
N THR A 6 50.17 56.27 34.40
CA THR A 6 49.54 56.96 33.28
C THR A 6 49.69 56.20 31.96
N ASN A 7 48.76 56.46 31.03
CA ASN A 7 48.90 56.62 29.55
C ASN A 7 47.48 57.03 29.05
N LEU A 8 47.16 58.25 28.60
CA LEU A 8 47.66 59.06 27.46
C LEU A 8 47.65 58.20 26.17
N ILE A 9 46.80 58.45 25.16
CA ILE A 9 46.86 59.57 24.19
C ILE A 9 45.53 59.74 23.43
N LEU A 10 45.23 61.02 23.18
CA LEU A 10 44.27 61.72 22.30
C LEU A 10 44.16 61.21 20.84
N SER A 11 42.99 61.32 20.20
CA SER A 11 42.77 62.17 18.99
C SER A 11 41.42 61.92 18.29
N SER A 12 40.74 63.03 17.99
CA SER A 12 39.53 63.13 17.17
C SER A 12 39.84 63.07 15.66
N ALA A 13 38.95 62.50 14.84
CA ALA A 13 38.65 63.04 13.51
C ALA A 13 37.30 62.52 12.99
N LEU A 14 36.54 63.46 12.46
CA LEU A 14 35.22 63.39 11.87
C LEU A 14 35.31 62.96 10.38
N ALA A 15 34.28 62.26 9.90
CA ALA A 15 33.60 62.49 8.60
C ALA A 15 33.50 61.31 7.59
N ILE A 16 32.32 61.32 6.94
CA ILE A 16 31.94 60.84 5.59
C ILE A 16 31.22 59.47 5.49
N SER A 17 29.90 59.57 5.61
CA SER A 17 28.82 58.95 4.81
C SER A 17 29.13 57.79 3.84
N PHE A 18 28.39 56.68 4.02
CA PHE A 18 27.79 55.94 2.90
C PHE A 18 26.42 55.38 3.29
N LEU A 19 25.37 55.90 2.66
CA LEU A 19 24.03 55.32 2.63
C LEU A 19 24.08 54.00 1.87
N ILE A 20 23.77 52.89 2.53
CA ILE A 20 23.28 51.69 1.85
C ILE A 20 21.98 51.28 2.54
N ALA A 21 20.88 51.69 1.91
CA ALA A 21 19.58 51.11 2.12
C ALA A 21 19.61 49.64 1.66
N CYS A 22 19.22 48.71 2.53
CA CYS A 22 18.87 47.35 2.12
C CYS A 22 17.71 46.88 3.03
N GLY A 23 16.59 46.53 2.39
CA GLY A 23 15.26 46.46 2.97
C GLY A 23 15.00 45.33 3.99
N PRO A 24 13.76 45.24 4.49
CA PRO A 24 13.38 44.24 5.49
C PRO A 24 13.51 42.84 4.88
N LYS A 25 14.41 42.03 5.44
CA LYS A 25 14.46 40.60 5.18
C LYS A 25 13.21 39.98 5.75
N THR A 26 12.21 39.78 4.90
CA THR A 26 11.13 38.83 5.12
C THR A 26 11.77 37.46 5.29
N GLY A 27 12.03 37.09 6.55
CA GLY A 27 12.33 35.72 6.92
C GLY A 27 11.11 34.89 6.56
N ARG A 28 11.19 34.14 5.45
CA ARG A 28 10.35 32.96 5.29
C ARG A 28 10.81 32.00 6.36
N ASP A 29 10.05 31.94 7.44
CA ASP A 29 10.00 30.77 8.30
C ASP A 29 9.68 29.58 7.38
N GLN A 30 10.74 28.88 6.99
CA GLN A 30 10.64 27.52 6.50
C GLN A 30 10.24 26.70 7.73
N VAL A 31 8.93 26.64 8.00
CA VAL A 31 8.36 25.62 8.88
C VAL A 31 8.73 24.30 8.22
N LYS A 32 9.82 23.71 8.72
CA LYS A 32 10.18 22.31 8.46
C LYS A 32 8.99 21.51 8.95
N SER A 33 8.15 21.09 8.01
CA SER A 33 7.07 20.14 8.27
C SER A 33 7.71 18.85 8.77
N GLU A 34 7.79 18.70 10.09
CA GLU A 34 8.11 17.44 10.72
C GLU A 34 7.00 16.46 10.33
N ALA A 35 7.31 15.58 9.38
CA ALA A 35 6.43 14.48 9.00
C ALA A 35 6.08 13.71 10.27
N ARG A 36 4.82 13.80 10.71
CA ARG A 36 4.32 13.01 11.83
C ARG A 36 4.24 11.58 11.32
N VAL A 37 5.21 10.74 11.70
CA VAL A 37 5.15 9.30 11.47
C VAL A 37 3.85 8.80 12.10
N SER A 38 2.87 8.44 11.29
CA SER A 38 1.66 7.81 11.81
C SER A 38 2.03 6.38 12.22
N PRO A 39 1.80 6.00 13.49
CA PRO A 39 2.33 4.76 14.00
C PRO A 39 1.57 3.56 13.44
N ALA A 40 2.29 2.61 12.86
CA ALA A 40 1.80 1.25 12.77
C ALA A 40 1.63 0.72 14.21
N LYS A 41 0.51 0.07 14.51
CA LYS A 41 0.18 -0.37 15.87
C LYS A 41 -0.28 -1.81 15.87
N ILE A 42 0.20 -2.58 16.83
CA ILE A 42 -0.24 -3.95 17.05
C ILE A 42 -1.62 -3.94 17.68
N VAL A 43 -2.59 -4.59 17.04
CA VAL A 43 -3.99 -4.64 17.50
C VAL A 43 -4.41 -6.04 17.93
N TRP A 44 -3.64 -7.06 17.57
CA TRP A 44 -3.86 -8.42 18.01
C TRP A 44 -2.55 -9.22 18.01
N VAL A 45 -2.36 -10.09 19.00
CA VAL A 45 -1.21 -10.99 19.10
C VAL A 45 -1.67 -12.37 19.56
N VAL A 46 -1.16 -13.42 18.92
CA VAL A 46 -1.34 -14.82 19.33
C VAL A 46 0.01 -15.52 19.31
N GLY A 47 0.31 -16.32 20.33
CA GLY A 47 1.50 -17.16 20.38
C GLY A 47 2.83 -16.39 20.49
N ASP A 48 3.90 -16.97 19.92
CA ASP A 48 5.24 -16.37 19.93
C ASP A 48 5.38 -15.27 18.87
N VAL A 49 5.39 -14.02 19.31
CA VAL A 49 5.64 -12.85 18.47
C VAL A 49 6.64 -11.94 19.18
N ARG A 50 7.70 -11.56 18.47
CA ARG A 50 8.81 -10.78 18.97
C ARG A 50 9.06 -9.58 18.08
N ILE A 51 9.50 -8.48 18.68
CA ILE A 51 9.92 -7.25 18.00
C ILE A 51 11.41 -7.09 18.26
N GLN A 52 12.19 -7.13 17.19
CA GLN A 52 13.62 -6.83 17.23
C GLN A 52 13.82 -5.36 16.87
N SER A 53 14.52 -4.63 17.73
CA SER A 53 14.84 -3.21 17.57
C SER A 53 16.31 -2.96 17.88
N ALA A 54 16.78 -1.73 17.69
CA ALA A 54 18.13 -1.33 18.09
C ALA A 54 18.38 -1.47 19.61
N ALA A 55 17.33 -1.36 20.43
CA ALA A 55 17.40 -1.55 21.88
C ALA A 55 17.41 -3.02 22.31
N GLY A 56 17.32 -3.95 21.35
CA GLY A 56 17.22 -5.38 21.59
C GLY A 56 15.87 -5.95 21.21
N GLU A 57 15.66 -7.20 21.62
CA GLU A 57 14.47 -7.98 21.33
C GLU A 57 13.48 -7.92 22.50
N LYS A 58 12.20 -7.73 22.18
CA LYS A 58 11.11 -7.74 23.16
C LYS A 58 9.91 -8.54 22.65
N LYS A 59 9.07 -9.01 23.55
CA LYS A 59 7.80 -9.64 23.19
C LYS A 59 6.84 -8.60 22.59
N ALA A 60 6.08 -9.00 21.57
CA ALA A 60 5.01 -8.16 21.03
C ALA A 60 3.76 -8.23 21.91
N GLU A 61 3.13 -7.08 22.13
CA GLU A 61 1.91 -6.94 22.90
C GLU A 61 0.92 -6.03 22.17
N GLN A 62 -0.37 -6.25 22.40
CA GLN A 62 -1.41 -5.38 21.85
C GLN A 62 -1.23 -3.94 22.36
N GLY A 63 -1.41 -2.98 21.46
CA GLY A 63 -1.24 -1.55 21.72
C GLY A 63 0.17 -1.02 21.46
N LEU A 64 1.18 -1.90 21.30
CA LEU A 64 2.53 -1.46 20.98
C LEU A 64 2.58 -0.79 19.60
N THR A 65 3.32 0.32 19.56
CA THR A 65 3.69 0.99 18.31
C THR A 65 4.87 0.26 17.68
N VAL A 66 4.82 0.12 16.36
CA VAL A 66 5.85 -0.44 15.51
C VAL A 66 6.56 0.73 14.82
N SER A 67 7.85 0.87 15.09
CA SER A 67 8.69 1.90 14.49
C SER A 67 9.24 1.42 13.14
N ALA A 68 9.66 2.34 12.28
CA ALA A 68 10.25 2.00 10.97
C ALA A 68 11.55 1.17 11.06
N SER A 69 12.23 1.22 12.21
CA SER A 69 13.42 0.41 12.53
C SER A 69 13.11 -0.95 13.15
N ASP A 70 11.84 -1.25 13.44
CA ASP A 70 11.46 -2.47 14.13
C ASP A 70 11.21 -3.60 13.13
N THR A 71 11.73 -4.79 13.47
CA THR A 71 11.45 -6.03 12.76
C THR A 71 10.55 -6.91 13.60
N ILE A 72 9.43 -7.34 13.02
CA ILE A 72 8.46 -8.22 13.65
C ILE A 72 8.74 -9.66 13.22
N LEU A 73 8.87 -10.54 14.20
CA LEU A 73 9.16 -11.95 14.04
C LEU A 73 8.02 -12.78 14.64
N THR A 74 7.50 -13.74 13.88
CA THR A 74 6.45 -14.67 14.34
C THR A 74 6.96 -16.10 14.35
N GLY A 75 6.82 -16.79 15.49
CA GLY A 75 7.19 -18.19 15.67
C GLY A 75 6.20 -19.18 15.06
N ALA A 76 6.36 -20.47 15.35
CA ALA A 76 5.55 -21.56 14.76
C ALA A 76 4.07 -21.55 15.15
N ASN A 77 3.72 -20.87 16.25
CA ASN A 77 2.37 -20.63 16.73
C ASN A 77 2.04 -19.13 16.81
N GLY A 78 2.92 -18.28 16.27
CA GLY A 78 2.83 -16.83 16.32
C GLY A 78 1.89 -16.28 15.24
N SER A 79 1.12 -15.25 15.55
CA SER A 79 0.42 -14.44 14.56
C SER A 79 0.17 -13.06 15.13
N VAL A 80 0.23 -12.04 14.28
CA VAL A 80 0.06 -10.65 14.69
C VAL A 80 -0.77 -9.89 13.68
N GLU A 81 -1.59 -8.98 14.17
CA GLU A 81 -2.35 -8.03 13.36
C GLU A 81 -1.91 -6.62 13.67
N ILE A 82 -1.68 -5.86 12.60
CA ILE A 82 -1.14 -4.51 12.64
C ILE A 82 -2.10 -3.60 11.89
N ILE A 83 -2.54 -2.53 12.53
CA ILE A 83 -3.17 -1.40 11.84
C ILE A 83 -2.06 -0.42 11.41
N VAL A 84 -2.12 0.06 10.18
CA VAL A 84 -1.16 1.05 9.66
C VAL A 84 -1.90 2.34 9.38
N ALA A 85 -1.91 3.24 10.37
CA ALA A 85 -2.66 4.50 10.31
C ALA A 85 -4.12 4.26 9.84
N ASP A 86 -4.64 5.16 9.02
CA ASP A 86 -5.92 5.02 8.32
C ASP A 86 -5.81 4.28 6.96
N SER A 87 -4.65 3.71 6.64
CA SER A 87 -4.35 3.14 5.32
C SER A 87 -4.87 1.71 5.17
N GLY A 88 -4.67 0.87 6.19
CA GLY A 88 -5.02 -0.54 6.07
C GLY A 88 -4.64 -1.41 7.27
N ILE A 89 -4.92 -2.69 7.10
CA ILE A 89 -4.66 -3.76 8.08
C ILE A 89 -3.70 -4.77 7.47
N ILE A 90 -2.69 -5.17 8.23
CA ILE A 90 -1.75 -6.24 7.87
C ILE A 90 -1.92 -7.38 8.87
N LYS A 91 -2.27 -8.56 8.38
CA LYS A 91 -2.35 -9.79 9.17
C LYS A 91 -1.19 -10.69 8.82
N VAL A 92 -0.42 -11.07 9.82
CA VAL A 92 0.84 -11.80 9.68
C VAL A 92 0.66 -13.22 10.19
N SER A 93 0.96 -14.19 9.33
CA SER A 93 0.97 -15.61 9.66
C SER A 93 2.18 -15.97 10.54
N LYS A 94 2.12 -17.14 11.17
CA LYS A 94 3.29 -17.82 11.75
C LYS A 94 4.45 -17.88 10.77
N ASN A 95 5.66 -17.97 11.31
CA ASN A 95 6.90 -18.13 10.54
C ASN A 95 7.12 -17.01 9.54
N SER A 96 6.96 -15.78 9.99
CA SER A 96 7.11 -14.59 9.16
C SER A 96 8.03 -13.57 9.80
N GLU A 97 8.74 -12.83 8.94
CA GLU A 97 9.55 -11.68 9.28
C GLU A 97 9.16 -10.50 8.39
N LEU A 98 8.81 -9.38 9.02
CA LEU A 98 8.45 -8.16 8.32
C LEU A 98 8.87 -6.90 9.08
N SER A 99 8.94 -5.78 8.37
CA SER A 99 9.00 -4.44 8.95
C SER A 99 7.99 -3.52 8.27
N VAL A 100 7.53 -2.50 9.01
CA VAL A 100 6.57 -1.51 8.50
C VAL A 100 7.17 -0.13 8.68
N ALA A 101 7.33 0.60 7.58
CA ALA A 101 7.72 1.99 7.57
C ALA A 101 6.55 2.84 7.06
N THR A 102 6.22 3.90 7.79
CA THR A 102 5.12 4.80 7.47
C THR A 102 5.62 6.24 7.52
N LEU A 103 5.31 7.00 6.48
CA LEU A 103 5.54 8.44 6.42
C LEU A 103 4.20 9.10 6.12
N VAL A 104 3.78 10.04 6.96
CA VAL A 104 2.57 10.84 6.71
C VAL A 104 2.96 12.30 6.60
N THR A 105 2.51 12.93 5.53
CA THR A 105 2.70 14.34 5.22
C THR A 105 1.34 14.98 4.96
N ASP A 106 1.30 16.31 4.89
CA ASP A 106 0.08 17.03 4.50
C ASP A 106 -0.42 16.65 3.09
N SER A 107 0.48 16.15 2.24
CA SER A 107 0.21 15.75 0.87
C SER A 107 -0.24 14.30 0.71
N GLY A 108 -0.20 13.48 1.77
CA GLY A 108 -0.49 12.05 1.66
C GLY A 108 0.21 11.16 2.68
N SER A 109 0.09 9.84 2.49
CA SER A 109 0.80 8.85 3.31
C SER A 109 1.56 7.86 2.42
N ASP A 110 2.82 7.60 2.71
CA ASP A 110 3.61 6.54 2.10
C ASP A 110 3.80 5.40 3.12
N VAL A 111 3.27 4.24 2.78
CA VAL A 111 3.38 3.01 3.58
C VAL A 111 4.21 2.00 2.82
N LYS A 112 5.30 1.56 3.44
CA LYS A 112 6.17 0.51 2.94
C LYS A 112 6.21 -0.65 3.91
N VAL A 113 5.75 -1.81 3.47
CA VAL A 113 5.82 -3.07 4.22
C VAL A 113 6.90 -3.93 3.60
N ASN A 114 7.98 -4.22 4.31
CA ASN A 114 8.99 -5.16 3.83
C ASN A 114 8.68 -6.54 4.39
N VAL A 115 8.56 -7.55 3.52
CA VAL A 115 8.36 -8.95 3.92
C VAL A 115 9.59 -9.73 3.51
N ASN A 116 10.37 -10.18 4.48
CA ASN A 116 11.58 -10.94 4.20
C ASN A 116 11.24 -12.41 3.94
N TYR A 117 10.42 -13.02 4.80
CA TYR A 117 9.86 -14.36 4.58
C TYR A 117 8.51 -14.49 5.29
N GLY A 118 7.75 -15.53 4.92
CA GLY A 118 6.46 -15.86 5.52
C GLY A 118 5.29 -15.32 4.73
N LYS A 119 4.14 -15.17 5.40
CA LYS A 119 2.85 -14.87 4.74
C LYS A 119 2.15 -13.72 5.43
N ILE A 120 1.68 -12.76 4.64
CA ILE A 120 0.84 -11.68 5.11
C ILE A 120 -0.41 -11.52 4.23
N VAL A 121 -1.52 -11.16 4.85
CA VAL A 121 -2.66 -10.58 4.14
C VAL A 121 -2.71 -9.10 4.42
N THR A 122 -2.76 -8.31 3.36
CA THR A 122 -2.88 -6.86 3.43
C THR A 122 -4.25 -6.45 2.90
N MET A 123 -4.95 -5.63 3.68
CA MET A 123 -6.24 -5.02 3.32
C MET A 123 -6.05 -3.50 3.31
N VAL A 124 -6.06 -2.90 2.12
CA VAL A 124 -5.84 -1.46 1.92
C VAL A 124 -7.16 -0.78 1.56
N ARG A 125 -7.42 0.36 2.18
CA ARG A 125 -8.61 1.19 1.94
C ARG A 125 -8.60 1.76 0.50
N LYS A 126 -9.76 1.83 -0.15
CA LYS A 126 -9.90 2.24 -1.57
C LYS A 126 -9.71 3.74 -1.86
N GLU A 127 -10.07 4.60 -0.91
CA GLU A 127 -10.33 6.02 -1.19
C GLU A 127 -9.13 6.96 -1.01
N GLN A 128 -7.95 6.44 -0.70
CA GLN A 128 -6.79 7.31 -0.48
C GLN A 128 -6.09 7.65 -1.81
N LYS A 129 -6.59 8.67 -2.53
CA LYS A 129 -5.98 9.18 -3.78
C LYS A 129 -4.54 9.69 -3.61
N THR A 130 -4.18 10.09 -2.40
CA THR A 130 -2.87 10.67 -2.07
C THR A 130 -1.99 9.72 -1.27
N SER A 131 -2.38 8.45 -1.08
CA SER A 131 -1.54 7.47 -0.38
C SER A 131 -0.85 6.50 -1.34
N ASP A 132 0.43 6.29 -1.11
CA ASP A 132 1.17 5.18 -1.69
C ASP A 132 1.25 4.04 -0.68
N PHE A 133 0.88 2.84 -1.11
CA PHE A 133 1.05 1.63 -0.31
C PHE A 133 1.85 0.62 -1.12
N ARG A 134 2.96 0.14 -0.55
CA ARG A 134 3.84 -0.80 -1.22
C ARG A 134 4.23 -1.96 -0.32
N VAL A 135 4.16 -3.17 -0.87
CA VAL A 135 4.75 -4.36 -0.25
C VAL A 135 6.04 -4.69 -1.00
N VAL A 136 7.15 -4.69 -0.28
CA VAL A 136 8.49 -4.98 -0.80
C VAL A 136 8.88 -6.37 -0.34
N THR A 137 9.31 -7.20 -1.28
CA THR A 137 9.91 -8.50 -1.03
C THR A 137 11.30 -8.55 -1.65
N PRO A 138 12.13 -9.55 -1.34
CA PRO A 138 13.45 -9.69 -1.97
C PRO A 138 13.41 -9.84 -3.50
N THR A 139 12.30 -10.32 -4.08
CA THR A 139 12.19 -10.58 -5.52
C THR A 139 11.30 -9.57 -6.25
N ALA A 140 10.32 -8.95 -5.56
CA ALA A 140 9.32 -8.10 -6.21
C ALA A 140 8.79 -6.98 -5.30
N LEU A 141 8.37 -5.90 -5.95
CA LEU A 141 7.61 -4.80 -5.40
C LEU A 141 6.14 -4.94 -5.83
N ALA A 142 5.23 -4.77 -4.90
CA ALA A 142 3.79 -4.67 -5.16
C ALA A 142 3.31 -3.26 -4.81
N GLY A 143 2.92 -2.48 -5.81
CA GLY A 143 2.19 -1.22 -5.67
C GLY A 143 0.70 -1.50 -5.50
N VAL A 144 0.11 -0.95 -4.42
CA VAL A 144 -1.22 -1.35 -3.96
C VAL A 144 -2.12 -0.14 -3.85
N ARG A 145 -3.32 -0.25 -4.41
CA ARG A 145 -4.36 0.77 -4.30
C ARG A 145 -5.73 0.14 -4.11
N GLY A 146 -6.24 0.18 -2.89
CA GLY A 146 -7.59 -0.30 -2.58
C GLY A 146 -7.78 -1.81 -2.77
N THR A 147 -6.87 -2.59 -2.21
CA THR A 147 -6.72 -4.01 -2.53
C THR A 147 -6.73 -4.87 -1.27
N THR A 148 -7.38 -6.02 -1.35
CA THR A 148 -7.19 -7.12 -0.40
C THR A 148 -6.42 -8.23 -1.10
N PHE A 149 -5.22 -8.54 -0.60
CA PHE A 149 -4.36 -9.53 -1.23
C PHE A 149 -3.43 -10.22 -0.23
N LEU A 150 -2.99 -11.41 -0.61
CA LEU A 150 -1.97 -12.19 0.07
C LEU A 150 -0.61 -11.92 -0.58
N THR A 151 0.42 -11.79 0.26
CA THR A 151 1.82 -11.93 -0.12
C THR A 151 2.41 -13.13 0.60
N SER A 152 2.96 -14.07 -0.15
CA SER A 152 3.75 -15.20 0.36
C SER A 152 5.18 -15.07 -0.12
N VAL A 153 6.14 -15.18 0.78
CA VAL A 153 7.57 -15.24 0.48
C VAL A 153 8.12 -16.51 1.11
N GLU A 154 8.37 -17.51 0.28
CA GLU A 154 8.73 -18.86 0.74
C GLU A 154 10.01 -19.33 0.09
N ASN A 155 10.86 -19.99 0.87
CA ASN A 155 12.02 -20.71 0.35
C ASN A 155 11.56 -22.11 -0.10
N PRO A 156 11.87 -22.54 -1.34
CA PRO A 156 11.58 -23.90 -1.80
C PRO A 156 12.12 -25.00 -0.88
N SER A 157 13.22 -24.72 -0.17
CA SER A 157 13.90 -25.65 0.75
C SER A 157 13.22 -25.73 2.13
N GLY A 158 12.22 -24.89 2.41
CA GLY A 158 11.46 -24.90 3.67
C GLY A 158 12.17 -24.28 4.89
N ASN A 159 13.41 -23.82 4.75
CA ASN A 159 14.14 -23.14 5.83
C ASN A 159 13.67 -21.70 6.03
N ARG A 160 13.63 -21.25 7.30
CA ARG A 160 13.37 -19.84 7.70
C ARG A 160 14.59 -18.94 7.44
N MET A 161 15.18 -19.05 6.26
CA MET A 161 16.41 -18.33 5.91
C MET A 161 16.12 -17.02 5.19
N ASN A 162 17.09 -16.11 5.25
CA ASN A 162 17.05 -14.80 4.61
C ASN A 162 16.88 -14.95 3.08
N CYS A 163 15.72 -14.55 2.57
CA CYS A 163 15.33 -14.69 1.18
C CYS A 163 16.11 -13.79 0.21
N ALA A 164 16.89 -12.82 0.70
CA ALA A 164 17.78 -12.01 -0.14
C ALA A 164 18.78 -12.87 -0.94
N ASN A 165 19.29 -13.93 -0.33
CA ASN A 165 20.38 -14.72 -0.92
C ASN A 165 19.91 -16.04 -1.54
N GLU A 166 18.78 -16.61 -1.10
CA GLU A 166 18.44 -18.02 -1.37
C GLU A 166 17.34 -18.25 -2.42
N GLY A 167 16.94 -17.21 -3.18
CA GLY A 167 16.08 -17.42 -4.35
C GLY A 167 14.64 -17.79 -4.03
N CYS A 168 14.06 -17.14 -3.02
CA CYS A 168 12.68 -17.39 -2.61
C CYS A 168 11.66 -17.16 -3.73
N GLU A 169 10.57 -17.93 -3.64
CA GLU A 169 9.39 -17.78 -4.47
C GLU A 169 8.47 -16.77 -3.81
N VAL A 170 8.09 -15.75 -4.57
CA VAL A 170 7.17 -14.70 -4.13
C VAL A 170 5.85 -14.91 -4.84
N ARG A 171 4.77 -15.04 -4.07
CA ARG A 171 3.42 -15.17 -4.60
C ARG A 171 2.55 -14.03 -4.13
N PHE A 172 1.91 -13.36 -5.07
CA PHE A 172 0.85 -12.40 -4.83
C PHE A 172 -0.48 -13.02 -5.26
N ALA A 173 -1.51 -12.92 -4.43
CA ALA A 173 -2.83 -13.46 -4.73
C ALA A 173 -3.90 -12.45 -4.33
N VAL A 174 -4.61 -11.92 -5.33
CA VAL A 174 -5.52 -10.78 -5.16
C VAL A 174 -6.95 -11.27 -5.03
N LEU A 175 -7.54 -11.01 -3.86
CA LEU A 175 -8.95 -11.26 -3.63
C LEU A 175 -9.80 -10.17 -4.26
N GLU A 176 -9.39 -8.92 -4.08
CA GLU A 176 -10.12 -7.74 -4.53
C GLU A 176 -9.15 -6.58 -4.82
N GLY A 177 -9.52 -5.69 -5.74
CA GLY A 177 -8.69 -4.59 -6.22
C GLY A 177 -7.73 -5.04 -7.30
N SER A 178 -6.60 -4.36 -7.41
CA SER A 178 -5.51 -4.72 -8.31
C SER A 178 -4.16 -4.43 -7.64
N VAL A 179 -3.11 -5.12 -8.07
CA VAL A 179 -1.73 -4.90 -7.62
C VAL A 179 -0.84 -4.70 -8.83
N ALA A 180 -0.09 -3.61 -8.87
CA ALA A 180 0.99 -3.44 -9.84
C ALA A 180 2.23 -4.17 -9.31
N VAL A 181 2.69 -5.20 -10.00
CA VAL A 181 3.86 -6.00 -9.61
C VAL A 181 5.03 -5.60 -10.48
N THR A 182 6.15 -5.23 -9.86
CA THR A 182 7.43 -4.95 -10.52
C THR A 182 8.47 -5.91 -9.96
N LYS A 183 9.33 -6.46 -10.82
CA LYS A 183 10.45 -7.30 -10.35
C LYS A 183 11.63 -6.43 -9.92
N VAL A 184 12.26 -6.77 -8.80
CA VAL A 184 13.44 -6.04 -8.32
C VAL A 184 14.57 -6.15 -9.35
N GLY A 185 15.09 -5.00 -9.78
CA GLY A 185 16.17 -4.92 -10.77
C GLY A 185 15.73 -5.05 -12.23
N GLU A 186 14.41 -5.06 -12.50
CA GLU A 186 13.86 -5.00 -13.86
C GLU A 186 12.83 -3.86 -13.96
N ASP A 187 12.71 -3.24 -15.13
CA ASP A 187 11.71 -2.18 -15.39
C ASP A 187 10.34 -2.75 -15.85
N SER A 188 10.17 -4.07 -15.76
CA SER A 188 8.94 -4.75 -16.15
C SER A 188 7.87 -4.60 -15.06
N GLU A 189 6.66 -4.21 -15.47
CA GLU A 189 5.48 -4.12 -14.61
C GLU A 189 4.36 -5.00 -15.17
N VAL A 190 3.66 -5.68 -14.27
CA VAL A 190 2.48 -6.48 -14.59
C VAL A 190 1.36 -6.12 -13.62
N ILE A 191 0.16 -5.89 -14.14
CA ILE A 191 -1.02 -5.61 -13.32
C ILE A 191 -1.74 -6.92 -12.99
N LEU A 192 -1.90 -7.18 -11.71
CA LEU A 192 -2.59 -8.34 -11.16
C LEU A 192 -3.96 -7.91 -10.63
N ASP A 193 -5.01 -8.18 -11.41
CA ASP A 193 -6.39 -7.86 -11.03
C ASP A 193 -6.99 -8.85 -10.03
N ARG A 194 -8.20 -8.55 -9.55
CA ARG A 194 -8.99 -9.43 -8.68
C ARG A 194 -9.10 -10.85 -9.21
N ASN A 195 -9.17 -11.82 -8.30
CA ASN A 195 -9.22 -13.25 -8.60
C ASN A 195 -8.05 -13.76 -9.45
N ARG A 196 -6.92 -13.04 -9.44
CA ARG A 196 -5.69 -13.47 -10.08
C ARG A 196 -4.60 -13.65 -9.05
N GLU A 197 -3.66 -14.52 -9.39
CA GLU A 197 -2.42 -14.67 -8.64
C GLU A 197 -1.23 -14.79 -9.57
N LEU A 198 -0.06 -14.44 -9.06
CA LEU A 198 1.22 -14.54 -9.76
C LEU A 198 2.26 -15.08 -8.79
N THR A 199 3.07 -16.03 -9.26
CA THR A 199 4.23 -16.54 -8.52
C THR A 199 5.49 -16.24 -9.33
N LEU A 200 6.47 -15.63 -8.68
CA LEU A 200 7.72 -15.19 -9.28
C LEU A 200 8.90 -15.79 -8.53
N LYS A 201 9.82 -16.41 -9.27
CA LYS A 201 11.09 -16.89 -8.75
C LYS A 201 12.21 -15.90 -9.08
N LYS A 202 13.28 -15.88 -8.27
CA LYS A 202 14.43 -14.98 -8.45
C LYS A 202 14.98 -14.93 -9.90
N ASN A 203 15.14 -16.09 -10.53
CA ASN A 203 15.74 -16.21 -11.87
C ASN A 203 14.71 -16.20 -13.02
N GLN A 204 13.46 -15.81 -12.76
CA GLN A 204 12.39 -15.81 -13.74
C GLN A 204 12.05 -14.38 -14.16
N LYS A 205 11.92 -14.11 -15.47
CA LYS A 205 11.44 -12.80 -15.95
C LYS A 205 9.98 -12.59 -15.62
N LEU A 206 9.61 -11.38 -15.24
CA LEU A 206 8.22 -11.03 -14.99
C LEU A 206 7.49 -10.85 -16.34
N THR A 207 6.36 -11.57 -16.51
CA THR A 207 5.51 -11.50 -17.71
C THR A 207 4.06 -11.83 -17.36
N ASP A 208 3.12 -11.34 -18.17
CA ASP A 208 1.67 -11.62 -17.99
C ASP A 208 1.32 -13.11 -18.06
N LYS A 209 2.18 -13.93 -18.70
CA LYS A 209 2.01 -15.39 -18.79
C LYS A 209 2.09 -16.08 -17.43
N LEU A 210 2.65 -15.42 -16.42
CA LEU A 210 2.72 -15.94 -15.06
C LEU A 210 1.43 -15.72 -14.26
N ILE A 211 0.49 -14.93 -14.80
CA ILE A 211 -0.75 -14.62 -14.12
C ILE A 211 -1.74 -15.78 -14.29
N LEU A 212 -2.09 -16.40 -13.17
CA LEU A 212 -3.08 -17.47 -13.10
C LEU A 212 -4.36 -16.97 -12.43
N THR A 213 -5.43 -17.77 -12.52
CA THR A 213 -6.61 -17.59 -11.67
C THR A 213 -6.26 -17.96 -10.22
N LEU A 214 -6.90 -17.28 -9.26
CA LEU A 214 -6.73 -17.55 -7.83
C LEU A 214 -6.96 -19.02 -7.52
N ARG A 215 -5.94 -19.68 -6.97
CA ARG A 215 -6.01 -21.10 -6.61
C ARG A 215 -6.72 -21.30 -5.27
N SER A 216 -7.28 -22.49 -5.07
CA SER A 216 -7.91 -22.88 -3.80
C SER A 216 -6.95 -22.76 -2.61
N GLU A 217 -5.64 -23.00 -2.81
CA GLU A 217 -4.65 -22.87 -1.73
C GLU A 217 -4.47 -21.41 -1.29
N SER A 218 -4.32 -20.49 -2.25
CA SER A 218 -4.28 -19.05 -1.97
C SER A 218 -5.57 -18.58 -1.27
N LEU A 219 -6.73 -19.09 -1.70
CA LEU A 219 -8.01 -18.78 -1.08
C LEU A 219 -8.11 -19.29 0.36
N LYS A 220 -7.59 -20.49 0.63
CA LYS A 220 -7.52 -21.08 1.97
C LYS A 220 -6.63 -20.25 2.90
N GLU A 221 -5.46 -19.81 2.41
CA GLU A 221 -4.55 -18.92 3.15
C GLU A 221 -5.18 -17.56 3.43
N LEU A 222 -5.79 -16.94 2.42
CA LEU A 222 -6.56 -15.69 2.56
C LEU A 222 -7.66 -15.84 3.62
N LYS A 223 -8.47 -16.91 3.54
CA LYS A 223 -9.55 -17.17 4.51
C LYS A 223 -9.02 -17.37 5.93
N GLY A 224 -7.96 -18.15 6.09
CA GLY A 224 -7.38 -18.45 7.39
C GLY A 224 -6.83 -17.21 8.09
N LEU A 225 -6.30 -16.25 7.32
CA LEU A 225 -5.79 -15.00 7.86
C LEU A 225 -6.87 -13.94 8.00
N ILE A 226 -7.86 -13.87 7.11
CA ILE A 226 -8.98 -12.90 7.15
C ILE A 226 -10.01 -13.36 8.19
N VAL A 227 -9.63 -13.27 9.45
CA VAL A 227 -10.53 -13.40 10.61
C VAL A 227 -10.51 -12.06 11.33
N LEU A 228 -11.45 -11.19 10.96
CA LEU A 228 -11.56 -9.83 11.50
C LEU A 228 -12.48 -9.82 12.71
N LYS A 229 -11.89 -9.87 13.91
CA LYS A 229 -12.58 -9.73 15.19
C LYS A 229 -12.43 -8.31 15.70
N LYS A 230 -13.51 -7.73 16.25
CA LYS A 230 -13.45 -6.43 16.94
C LYS A 230 -12.68 -6.57 18.26
N ASN A 231 -12.03 -5.50 18.67
CA ASN A 231 -11.29 -5.40 19.95
C ASN A 231 -11.53 -4.02 20.60
N ASP A 232 -10.75 -3.65 21.60
CA ASP A 232 -10.92 -2.36 22.30
C ASP A 232 -10.31 -1.16 21.55
N VAL A 233 -9.70 -1.38 20.38
CA VAL A 233 -9.08 -0.33 19.57
C VAL A 233 -10.12 0.22 18.58
N LEU A 234 -10.72 1.35 18.94
CA LEU A 234 -11.81 1.99 18.17
C LEU A 234 -11.45 2.29 16.71
N GLU A 235 -10.26 2.81 16.45
CA GLU A 235 -9.74 3.11 15.11
C GLU A 235 -9.71 1.85 14.21
N TYR A 236 -9.24 0.74 14.77
CA TYR A 236 -9.23 -0.55 14.10
C TYR A 236 -10.64 -1.07 13.82
N ASN A 237 -11.56 -0.99 14.78
CA ASN A 237 -12.94 -1.44 14.56
C ASN A 237 -13.63 -0.65 13.43
N ARG A 238 -13.40 0.67 13.36
CA ARG A 238 -13.92 1.52 12.27
C ARG A 238 -13.35 1.10 10.93
N LEU A 239 -12.04 0.90 10.85
CA LEU A 239 -11.37 0.46 9.63
C LEU A 239 -11.88 -0.93 9.18
N VAL A 240 -12.08 -1.86 10.11
CA VAL A 240 -12.68 -3.18 9.82
C VAL A 240 -14.09 -3.04 9.23
N ASP A 241 -14.92 -2.18 9.81
CA ASP A 241 -16.28 -1.96 9.32
C ASP A 241 -16.27 -1.31 7.92
N GLU A 242 -15.39 -0.33 7.67
CA GLU A 242 -15.21 0.30 6.36
C GLU A 242 -14.70 -0.69 5.28
N LEU A 243 -13.70 -1.50 5.62
CA LEU A 243 -13.17 -2.51 4.69
C LEU A 243 -14.24 -3.54 4.33
N LYS A 244 -15.03 -4.02 5.30
CA LYS A 244 -16.14 -4.96 5.05
C LYS A 244 -17.28 -4.33 4.26
N ALA A 245 -17.59 -3.06 4.50
CA ALA A 245 -18.66 -2.36 3.77
C ALA A 245 -18.27 -2.05 2.32
N SER A 246 -16.98 -1.84 2.06
CA SER A 246 -16.47 -1.48 0.73
C SER A 246 -16.09 -2.68 -0.14
N SER A 247 -16.08 -3.90 0.42
CA SER A 247 -15.61 -5.13 -0.22
C SER A 247 -16.53 -6.32 0.04
N GLU A 248 -17.31 -6.68 -0.97
CA GLU A 248 -18.19 -7.85 -0.90
C GLU A 248 -17.38 -9.15 -0.87
N GLU A 249 -16.28 -9.21 -1.62
CA GLU A 249 -15.36 -10.34 -1.64
C GLU A 249 -14.73 -10.60 -0.26
N LEU A 250 -14.29 -9.53 0.44
CA LEU A 250 -13.80 -9.63 1.81
C LEU A 250 -14.90 -10.06 2.78
N ARG A 251 -16.12 -9.54 2.60
CA ARG A 251 -17.27 -9.92 3.42
C ARG A 251 -17.58 -11.41 3.28
N ILE A 252 -17.69 -11.93 2.05
CA ILE A 252 -17.91 -13.35 1.76
C ILE A 252 -16.82 -14.19 2.44
N LEU A 253 -15.55 -13.84 2.25
CA LEU A 253 -14.45 -14.64 2.74
C LEU A 253 -14.38 -14.68 4.28
N SER A 254 -14.67 -13.54 4.93
CA SER A 254 -14.65 -13.38 6.39
C SER A 254 -15.87 -13.98 7.10
N GLN A 255 -17.00 -14.20 6.41
CA GLN A 255 -18.25 -14.69 7.02
C GLN A 255 -18.55 -16.16 6.74
N THR A 256 -18.07 -16.70 5.64
CA THR A 256 -18.32 -18.11 5.28
C THR A 256 -17.65 -19.07 6.25
N SER A 257 -18.17 -20.29 6.36
CA SER A 257 -17.67 -21.30 7.30
C SER A 257 -16.51 -22.12 6.73
N SER A 258 -16.54 -22.41 5.42
CA SER A 258 -15.55 -23.23 4.71
C SER A 258 -14.96 -22.54 3.49
N VAL A 259 -13.85 -23.09 2.97
CA VAL A 259 -13.21 -22.59 1.73
C VAL A 259 -14.08 -22.90 0.52
N GLU A 260 -14.75 -24.05 0.51
CA GLU A 260 -15.65 -24.49 -0.55
C GLU A 260 -16.85 -23.54 -0.67
N GLU A 261 -17.46 -23.16 0.45
CA GLU A 261 -18.56 -22.20 0.50
C GLU A 261 -18.12 -20.82 -0.03
N ALA A 262 -16.96 -20.33 0.44
CA ALA A 262 -16.38 -19.08 -0.03
C ALA A 262 -16.14 -19.10 -1.54
N LYS A 263 -15.56 -20.18 -2.06
CA LYS A 263 -15.27 -20.35 -3.49
C LYS A 263 -16.54 -20.29 -4.34
N VAL A 264 -17.60 -20.99 -3.93
CA VAL A 264 -18.88 -20.99 -4.67
C VAL A 264 -19.50 -19.59 -4.69
N GLN A 265 -19.47 -18.86 -3.56
CA GLN A 265 -20.03 -17.51 -3.49
C GLN A 265 -19.20 -16.50 -4.31
N LEU A 266 -17.86 -16.57 -4.25
CA LEU A 266 -16.98 -15.72 -5.06
C LEU A 266 -17.15 -15.98 -6.56
N GLN A 267 -17.27 -17.24 -6.98
CA GLN A 267 -17.54 -17.58 -8.39
C GLN A 267 -18.89 -17.03 -8.87
N LYS A 268 -19.95 -17.17 -8.06
CA LYS A 268 -21.25 -16.55 -8.37
C LYS A 268 -21.14 -15.04 -8.49
N ARG A 269 -20.37 -14.41 -7.60
CA ARG A 269 -20.13 -12.96 -7.62
C ARG A 269 -19.41 -12.54 -8.90
N GLU A 270 -18.36 -13.26 -9.30
CA GLU A 270 -17.62 -12.98 -10.54
C GLU A 270 -18.51 -13.10 -11.77
N LEU A 271 -19.30 -14.17 -11.88
CA LEU A 271 -20.26 -14.34 -12.97
C LEU A 271 -21.23 -13.15 -13.05
N SER A 272 -21.79 -12.74 -11.91
CA SER A 272 -22.70 -11.58 -11.86
C SER A 272 -22.05 -10.27 -12.28
N ARG A 273 -20.76 -10.05 -11.95
CA ARG A 273 -20.02 -8.84 -12.32
C ARG A 273 -19.65 -8.84 -13.79
N ASN A 274 -19.17 -9.97 -14.32
CA ASN A 274 -18.83 -10.08 -15.73
C ASN A 274 -20.04 -9.79 -16.62
N SER A 275 -21.22 -10.29 -16.26
CA SER A 275 -22.47 -9.95 -16.96
C SER A 275 -22.81 -8.45 -16.85
N ALA A 276 -22.59 -7.82 -15.69
CA ALA A 276 -22.84 -6.39 -15.52
C ALA A 276 -21.85 -5.52 -16.31
N ASP A 277 -20.58 -5.91 -16.36
CA ASP A 277 -19.52 -5.23 -17.10
C ASP A 277 -19.78 -5.34 -18.63
N GLU A 278 -20.21 -6.50 -19.11
CA GLU A 278 -20.63 -6.71 -20.50
C GLU A 278 -21.81 -5.79 -20.87
N VAL A 279 -22.87 -5.76 -20.03
CA VAL A 279 -24.03 -4.87 -20.24
C VAL A 279 -23.59 -3.40 -20.26
N THR A 280 -22.69 -2.99 -19.37
CA THR A 280 -22.17 -1.62 -19.31
C THR A 280 -21.37 -1.27 -20.56
N GLN A 281 -20.53 -2.20 -21.03
CA GLN A 281 -19.75 -2.03 -22.25
C GLN A 281 -20.66 -1.95 -23.48
N THR A 282 -21.67 -2.82 -23.60
CA THR A 282 -22.67 -2.74 -24.67
C THR A 282 -23.44 -1.42 -24.62
N ALA A 283 -23.89 -0.97 -23.44
CA ALA A 283 -24.58 0.30 -23.28
C ALA A 283 -23.72 1.50 -23.72
N ARG A 284 -22.41 1.48 -23.41
CA ARG A 284 -21.46 2.51 -23.86
C ARG A 284 -21.31 2.52 -25.38
N ILE A 285 -21.16 1.36 -26.01
CA ILE A 285 -21.04 1.22 -27.47
C ILE A 285 -22.32 1.69 -28.18
N VAL A 286 -23.51 1.31 -27.65
CA VAL A 286 -24.80 1.76 -28.19
C VAL A 286 -24.94 3.28 -28.07
N ASN A 287 -24.49 3.87 -26.97
CA ASN A 287 -24.54 5.32 -26.79
C ASN A 287 -23.60 6.03 -27.78
N GLU A 288 -22.34 5.57 -27.90
CA GLU A 288 -21.37 6.12 -28.86
C GLU A 288 -21.87 6.01 -30.31
N THR A 289 -22.44 4.87 -30.71
CA THR A 289 -23.03 4.70 -32.05
C THR A 289 -24.26 5.57 -32.29
N LYS A 290 -25.08 5.85 -31.26
CA LYS A 290 -26.23 6.75 -31.36
C LYS A 290 -25.81 8.20 -31.65
N TYR A 291 -24.71 8.67 -31.04
CA TYR A 291 -24.17 10.01 -31.34
C TYR A 291 -23.59 10.08 -32.76
N VAL A 292 -22.85 9.06 -33.20
CA VAL A 292 -22.32 8.99 -34.57
C VAL A 292 -23.45 9.00 -35.61
N GLN A 293 -24.54 8.27 -35.38
CA GLN A 293 -25.72 8.28 -36.27
C GLN A 293 -26.43 9.64 -36.31
N GLN A 294 -26.50 10.35 -35.17
CA GLN A 294 -27.16 11.65 -35.08
C GLN A 294 -26.38 12.77 -35.79
N ASP A 295 -25.04 12.72 -35.77
CA ASP A 295 -24.20 13.68 -36.49
C ASP A 295 -24.24 13.47 -38.02
N VAL A 296 -24.25 12.21 -38.47
CA VAL A 296 -24.41 11.88 -39.91
C VAL A 296 -25.79 12.31 -40.45
N GLN A 297 -26.84 12.26 -39.63
CA GLN A 297 -28.18 12.73 -40.00
C GLN A 297 -28.26 14.27 -40.07
N LYS A 298 -27.47 14.99 -39.26
CA LYS A 298 -27.39 16.47 -39.33
C LYS A 298 -26.60 16.97 -40.53
N GLU A 299 -25.64 16.21 -41.05
CA GLU A 299 -24.86 16.57 -42.24
C GLU A 299 -25.60 16.38 -43.58
N LYS A 300 -26.75 15.68 -43.62
CA LYS A 300 -27.51 15.44 -44.86
C LYS A 300 -28.56 16.51 -45.22
N LEU A 301 -28.55 17.67 -44.59
CA LEU A 301 -29.50 18.75 -44.88
C LEU A 301 -28.79 20.02 -45.37
N LYS A 302 -28.49 20.04 -46.68
CA LYS A 302 -28.79 21.11 -47.64
C LYS A 302 -27.80 21.02 -48.80
N LEU A 303 -28.30 20.59 -49.96
CA LEU A 303 -28.09 21.25 -51.24
C LEU A 303 -29.16 20.69 -52.17
N ASN A 304 -30.25 21.46 -52.33
CA ASN A 304 -31.23 21.16 -53.37
C ASN A 304 -30.77 21.83 -54.68
N PRO A 305 -31.05 21.20 -55.83
CA PRO A 305 -30.41 21.45 -57.12
C PRO A 305 -31.12 22.54 -57.93
N LYS A 306 -30.42 23.00 -58.98
CA LYS A 306 -30.76 24.04 -59.98
C LYS A 306 -30.27 25.42 -59.52
N GLU A 307 -29.41 26.13 -60.26
CA GLU A 307 -29.66 26.62 -61.61
C GLU A 307 -28.47 26.50 -62.58
N THR A 308 -28.82 26.31 -63.85
CA THR A 308 -28.01 26.29 -65.07
C THR A 308 -27.37 27.64 -65.38
N PHE A 309 -26.07 27.67 -65.69
CA PHE A 309 -25.45 28.00 -66.99
C PHE A 309 -23.92 28.07 -66.83
#